data_AF-A0A925FHP0-F1
#
_entry.id   AF-A0A925FHP0-F1
#
_cell.length_a   1.000
_cell.length_b   1.000
_cell.length_c   1.000
_cell.angle_alpha   90.00
_cell.angle_beta   90.00
_cell.angle_gamma   90.00
#
_symmetry.space_group_name_H-M   'P 1'
#
loop_
_entity.id
_entity.type
_entity.pdbx_description
1 polymer ?
#
loop_
_entity_poly.entity_id
_entity_poly.type
_entity_poly.pdbx_seq_one_letter_code
_entity_poly.pdbx_strand_id
1 'polypeptide(L)'
;MRTISLALLSAGAVALLAACDSDTQATGPAVQPQTTVNSSAKVYRQLDRLANPLVSEVTVVKARHHLYNIGQPQNDVATFTGDVSTFVTGTAGRDAAYASAIAGALLPDMLLIYPKRDGQPVFWLSWVFGGYGGRTLSDDVVDIGLGAIFGTLLGNTNNVTPGLTTDNVPSNDKAFGTTFPYLAAAN
;
A
#
# COMPACT_ATOMS: atom_id res chain seq x y z
N MET A 1 -62.45 -7.47 30.67
CA MET A 1 -62.49 -7.05 32.09
C MET A 1 -61.58 -7.96 32.90
N ARG A 2 -60.42 -7.44 33.33
CA ARG A 2 -59.65 -7.77 34.55
C ARG A 2 -58.29 -7.06 34.49
N THR A 3 -58.35 -5.80 34.93
CA THR A 3 -57.40 -5.01 35.74
C THR A 3 -56.26 -5.77 36.44
N ILE A 4 -54.98 -5.32 36.35
CA ILE A 4 -54.15 -4.57 37.37
C ILE A 4 -52.81 -5.35 37.48
N SER A 5 -51.56 -4.85 37.62
CA SER A 5 -50.97 -3.51 37.79
C SER A 5 -49.45 -3.55 37.52
N LEU A 6 -48.89 -2.33 37.38
CA LEU A 6 -47.49 -1.88 37.26
C LEU A 6 -46.43 -2.58 38.14
N ALA A 7 -45.24 -2.75 37.56
CA ALA A 7 -43.96 -2.50 38.23
C ALA A 7 -42.98 -1.84 37.25
N LEU A 8 -42.73 -0.54 37.43
CA LEU A 8 -41.56 0.14 36.87
C LEU A 8 -40.33 -0.35 37.62
N LEU A 9 -39.31 -0.83 36.90
CA LEU A 9 -37.94 -0.87 37.40
C LEU A 9 -37.01 -0.29 36.33
N SER A 10 -36.48 0.88 36.62
CA SER A 10 -35.42 1.57 35.89
C SER A 10 -34.05 1.01 36.26
N ALA A 11 -33.26 0.59 35.27
CA ALA A 11 -31.80 0.58 35.24
C ALA A 11 -31.40 0.08 33.84
N GLY A 12 -30.86 0.90 32.95
CA GLY A 12 -29.45 1.30 32.98
C GLY A 12 -28.81 0.76 31.70
N ALA A 13 -28.56 1.64 30.73
CA ALA A 13 -27.91 1.29 29.47
C ALA A 13 -26.46 0.88 29.73
N VAL A 14 -26.03 -0.25 29.18
CA VAL A 14 -24.61 -0.60 29.07
C VAL A 14 -24.33 -1.00 27.63
N ALA A 15 -23.64 -0.12 26.91
CA ALA A 15 -23.06 -0.42 25.62
C ALA A 15 -21.87 -1.37 25.84
N LEU A 16 -21.89 -2.52 25.18
CA LEU A 16 -20.76 -3.45 25.10
C LEU A 16 -19.70 -2.85 24.18
N LEU A 17 -18.71 -2.16 24.75
CA LEU A 17 -17.42 -1.93 24.11
C LEU A 17 -16.59 -3.21 24.27
N ALA A 18 -16.43 -3.95 23.17
CA ALA A 18 -15.43 -5.00 23.09
C ALA A 18 -14.04 -4.35 22.99
N ALA A 19 -13.37 -4.21 24.13
CA ALA A 19 -11.93 -3.95 24.19
C ALA A 19 -11.23 -5.29 24.46
N CYS A 20 -10.42 -5.75 23.51
CA CYS A 20 -9.45 -6.81 23.77
C CYS A 20 -8.26 -6.17 24.48
N ASP A 21 -8.10 -6.49 25.77
CA ASP A 21 -6.92 -6.14 26.57
C ASP A 21 -5.93 -7.31 26.55
N SER A 22 -4.63 -6.99 26.53
CA SER A 22 -3.54 -7.96 26.57
C SER A 22 -2.79 -7.83 27.90
N ASP A 23 -2.49 -9.00 28.48
CA ASP A 23 -1.57 -9.30 29.59
C ASP A 23 -2.03 -9.03 31.03
N THR A 24 -2.30 -10.15 31.70
CA THR A 24 -2.47 -10.31 33.15
C THR A 24 -1.22 -9.90 33.94
N GLN A 25 -1.35 -8.86 34.78
CA GLN A 25 -0.41 -8.57 35.87
C GLN A 25 -0.81 -9.35 37.12
N ALA A 26 0.03 -10.30 37.54
CA ALA A 26 -0.10 -10.97 38.83
C ALA A 26 0.39 -10.05 39.96
N THR A 27 -0.40 -9.96 41.03
CA THR A 27 -0.22 -9.10 42.21
C THR A 27 0.97 -9.50 43.09
N GLY A 28 1.92 -8.58 43.31
CA GLY A 28 3.01 -8.68 44.28
C GLY A 28 3.46 -7.29 44.76
N PRO A 29 4.08 -7.15 45.96
CA PRO A 29 4.24 -5.87 46.64
C PRO A 29 5.09 -4.87 45.86
N ALA A 30 4.65 -3.61 45.84
CA ALA A 30 5.17 -2.54 45.01
C ALA A 30 6.67 -2.27 45.24
N VAL A 31 7.51 -2.83 44.36
CA VAL A 31 8.83 -2.28 44.07
C VAL A 31 8.57 -1.06 43.18
N GLN A 32 8.85 0.14 43.68
CA GLN A 32 8.89 1.31 42.81
C GLN A 32 9.88 1.01 41.68
N PRO A 33 9.48 1.07 40.40
CA PRO A 33 10.45 0.97 39.34
C PRO A 33 11.32 2.21 39.42
N GLN A 34 12.53 2.03 39.94
CA GLN A 34 13.65 2.89 39.66
C GLN A 34 13.67 3.05 38.13
N THR A 35 13.26 4.22 37.63
CA THR A 35 13.30 4.55 36.21
C THR A 35 14.75 4.74 35.81
N THR A 36 15.49 3.65 35.70
CA THR A 36 16.64 3.58 34.81
C THR A 36 16.04 3.75 33.41
N VAL A 37 16.12 4.96 32.89
CA VAL A 37 15.81 5.24 31.48
C VAL A 37 16.80 4.42 30.67
N ASN A 38 16.41 3.22 30.27
CA ASN A 38 17.13 2.46 29.29
C ASN A 38 16.90 3.18 27.96
N SER A 39 17.83 4.05 27.55
CA SER A 39 17.80 4.87 26.33
C SER A 39 17.87 4.05 25.03
N SER A 40 17.22 2.87 24.98
CA SER A 40 17.27 1.94 23.86
C SER A 40 15.92 1.80 23.12
N ALA A 41 14.86 2.47 23.56
CA ALA A 41 13.60 2.51 22.84
C ALA A 41 13.72 3.44 21.61
N LYS A 42 14.16 2.88 20.48
CA LYS A 42 14.15 3.58 19.20
C LYS A 42 12.70 3.71 18.72
N VAL A 43 12.19 4.94 18.65
CA VAL A 43 10.91 5.23 17.99
C VAL A 43 11.21 5.55 16.53
N TYR A 44 10.74 4.71 15.62
CA TYR A 44 10.84 4.96 14.19
C TYR A 44 9.65 5.80 13.73
N ARG A 45 9.92 6.89 13.03
CA ARG A 45 8.91 7.71 12.35
C ARG A 45 9.01 7.48 10.86
N GLN A 46 7.91 7.10 10.22
CA GLN A 46 7.84 7.04 8.77
C GLN A 46 8.07 8.44 8.19
N LEU A 47 9.04 8.54 7.27
CA LEU A 47 9.31 9.77 6.54
C LEU A 47 8.87 9.66 5.09
N ASP A 48 8.98 8.47 4.50
CA ASP A 48 8.71 8.23 3.10
C ASP A 48 8.28 6.79 2.83
N ARG A 49 7.56 6.61 1.73
CA ARG A 49 7.12 5.32 1.20
C ARG A 49 7.74 5.10 -0.16
N LEU A 50 8.68 4.17 -0.22
CA LEU A 50 9.50 3.90 -1.41
C LEU A 50 9.15 2.54 -2.05
N ALA A 51 7.93 2.05 -1.85
CA ALA A 51 7.54 0.75 -2.40
C ALA A 51 7.42 0.81 -3.93
N ASN A 52 6.77 1.86 -4.45
CA ASN A 52 6.71 2.17 -5.86
C ASN A 52 7.01 3.66 -6.14
N PRO A 53 8.23 4.00 -6.61
CA PRO A 53 8.60 5.38 -6.85
C PRO A 53 7.75 6.05 -7.94
N LEU A 54 7.27 5.30 -8.95
CA LEU A 54 6.45 5.87 -10.03
C LEU A 54 5.15 6.47 -9.48
N VAL A 55 4.48 5.78 -8.56
CA VAL A 55 3.20 6.27 -8.01
C VAL A 55 3.44 7.52 -7.17
N SER A 56 4.39 7.47 -6.24
CA SER A 56 4.68 8.63 -5.39
C SER A 56 5.13 9.84 -6.22
N GLU A 57 6.07 9.65 -7.14
CA GLU A 57 6.76 10.77 -7.79
C GLU A 57 6.04 11.35 -9.00
N VAL A 58 5.31 10.52 -9.74
CA VAL A 58 4.75 10.88 -11.05
C VAL A 58 3.23 11.06 -11.00
N THR A 59 2.50 10.20 -10.30
CA THR A 59 1.03 10.21 -10.34
C THR A 59 0.40 11.03 -9.21
N VAL A 60 1.02 11.08 -8.03
CA VAL A 60 0.57 11.92 -6.93
C VAL A 60 1.07 13.34 -7.10
N VAL A 61 0.17 14.32 -6.95
CA VAL A 61 0.53 15.74 -7.08
C VAL A 61 1.52 16.17 -6.00
N LYS A 62 2.55 16.94 -6.38
CA LYS A 62 3.67 17.35 -5.51
C LYS A 62 3.22 18.00 -4.19
N ALA A 63 2.16 18.80 -4.21
CA ALA A 63 1.63 19.45 -3.01
C ALA A 63 1.11 18.46 -1.95
N ARG A 64 0.81 17.22 -2.34
CA ARG A 64 0.25 16.16 -1.47
C ARG A 64 1.26 15.07 -1.12
N HIS A 65 2.52 15.18 -1.58
CA HIS A 65 3.59 14.20 -1.28
C HIS A 65 3.79 14.00 0.21
N HIS A 66 3.80 15.06 1.01
CA HIS A 66 3.94 14.92 2.46
C HIS A 66 2.83 14.04 3.07
N LEU A 67 1.59 14.20 2.60
CA LEU A 67 0.44 13.40 3.07
C LEU A 67 0.56 11.94 2.63
N TYR A 68 1.04 11.70 1.41
CA TYR A 68 1.28 10.35 0.89
C TYR A 68 2.36 9.63 1.69
N ASN A 69 3.49 10.31 1.92
CA ASN A 69 4.69 9.79 2.55
C ASN A 69 4.49 9.41 4.02
N ILE A 70 3.69 10.18 4.77
CA ILE A 70 3.36 9.87 6.18
C ILE A 70 2.08 9.02 6.32
N GLY A 71 1.31 8.90 5.23
CA GLY A 71 0.03 8.22 5.21
C GLY A 71 0.17 6.71 5.37
N GLN A 72 -0.89 6.08 5.87
CA GLN A 72 -0.97 4.62 5.93
C GLN A 72 -1.48 4.08 4.58
N PRO A 73 -0.86 3.03 4.02
CA PRO A 73 -1.23 2.48 2.71
C PRO A 73 -2.71 2.11 2.58
N GLN A 74 -3.34 1.68 3.66
CA GLN A 74 -4.78 1.34 3.68
C GLN A 74 -5.70 2.50 3.28
N ASN A 75 -5.25 3.75 3.42
CA ASN A 75 -6.03 4.93 3.07
C ASN A 75 -5.78 5.41 1.64
N ASP A 76 -4.87 4.76 0.90
CA ASP A 76 -4.39 5.27 -0.39
C ASP A 76 -5.49 5.35 -1.43
N VAL A 77 -6.29 4.29 -1.56
CA VAL A 77 -7.38 4.21 -2.53
C VAL A 77 -8.39 5.34 -2.27
N ALA A 78 -8.76 5.55 -1.01
CA ALA A 78 -9.69 6.62 -0.65
C ALA A 78 -9.12 8.02 -0.89
N THR A 79 -7.80 8.19 -0.72
CA THR A 79 -7.15 9.51 -0.62
C THR A 79 -6.52 9.96 -1.94
N PHE A 80 -5.99 9.04 -2.75
CA PHE A 80 -5.13 9.33 -3.90
C PHE A 80 -5.63 8.76 -5.23
N THR A 81 -6.72 7.98 -5.26
CA THR A 81 -7.31 7.54 -6.54
C THR A 81 -7.63 8.72 -7.46
N GLY A 82 -8.09 9.84 -6.92
CA GLY A 82 -8.35 11.06 -7.70
C GLY A 82 -7.09 11.62 -8.36
N ASP A 83 -5.95 11.61 -7.66
CA ASP A 83 -4.67 12.11 -8.19
C ASP A 83 -4.18 11.19 -9.33
N VAL A 84 -4.17 9.87 -9.09
CA VAL A 84 -3.75 8.88 -10.11
C VAL A 84 -4.66 8.91 -11.34
N SER A 85 -5.98 8.88 -11.14
CA SER A 85 -6.91 8.90 -12.27
C SER A 85 -6.82 10.20 -13.06
N THR A 86 -6.66 11.35 -12.39
CA THR A 86 -6.47 12.64 -13.06
C THR A 86 -5.21 12.67 -13.92
N PHE A 87 -4.10 12.12 -13.41
CA PHE A 87 -2.86 11.97 -14.19
C PHE A 87 -3.08 11.08 -15.43
N VAL A 88 -3.72 9.93 -15.25
CA VAL A 88 -3.95 8.97 -16.35
C VAL A 88 -4.89 9.54 -17.43
N THR A 89 -5.93 10.30 -17.04
CA THR A 89 -6.81 10.94 -18.02
C THR A 89 -6.19 12.19 -18.64
N GLY A 90 -5.54 13.03 -17.84
CA GLY A 90 -5.09 14.36 -18.26
C GLY A 90 -3.73 14.35 -18.95
N THR A 91 -2.80 13.53 -18.47
CA THR A 91 -1.43 13.44 -19.00
C THR A 91 -1.32 12.28 -20.00
N ALA A 92 -1.80 11.09 -19.66
CA ALA A 92 -1.74 9.93 -20.56
C ALA A 92 -2.87 9.89 -21.60
N GLY A 93 -3.91 10.73 -21.46
CA GLY A 93 -5.01 10.82 -22.43
C GLY A 93 -5.91 9.58 -22.48
N ARG A 94 -5.87 8.73 -21.45
CA ARG A 94 -6.66 7.49 -21.38
C ARG A 94 -8.09 7.79 -20.94
N ASP A 95 -9.00 6.88 -21.26
CA ASP A 95 -10.40 7.00 -20.83
C ASP A 95 -10.57 6.80 -19.31
N ALA A 96 -11.69 7.27 -18.77
CA ALA A 96 -11.95 7.25 -17.32
C ALA A 96 -12.08 5.83 -16.74
N ALA A 97 -12.57 4.86 -17.52
CA ALA A 97 -12.68 3.48 -17.06
C ALA A 97 -11.28 2.85 -16.93
N TYR A 98 -10.40 3.10 -17.90
CA TYR A 98 -9.00 2.68 -17.83
C TYR A 98 -8.24 3.38 -16.70
N ALA A 99 -8.46 4.69 -16.51
CA ALA A 99 -7.87 5.43 -15.39
C ALA A 99 -8.26 4.87 -14.02
N SER A 100 -9.50 4.39 -13.87
CA SER A 100 -9.98 3.74 -12.65
C SER A 100 -9.32 2.36 -12.47
N ALA A 101 -9.16 1.60 -13.55
CA ALA A 101 -8.46 0.31 -13.52
C ALA A 101 -6.98 0.46 -13.14
N ILE A 102 -6.29 1.47 -13.70
CA ILE A 102 -4.90 1.78 -13.34
C ILE A 102 -4.79 2.21 -11.88
N ALA A 103 -5.68 3.08 -11.40
CA ALA A 103 -5.67 3.47 -9.99
C ALA A 103 -5.89 2.27 -9.07
N GLY A 104 -6.78 1.34 -9.42
CA GLY A 104 -6.98 0.09 -8.66
C GLY A 104 -5.81 -0.90 -8.75
N ALA A 105 -5.01 -0.85 -9.82
CA ALA A 105 -3.81 -1.67 -9.97
C ALA A 105 -2.59 -1.11 -9.22
N LEU A 106 -2.52 0.22 -9.06
CA LEU A 106 -1.38 0.92 -8.47
C LEU A 106 -1.57 1.28 -6.99
N LEU A 107 -2.81 1.30 -6.51
CA LEU A 107 -3.16 1.60 -5.11
C LEU A 107 -3.86 0.38 -4.46
N PRO A 108 -3.60 0.08 -3.17
CA PRO A 108 -2.65 0.76 -2.29
C PRO A 108 -1.21 0.50 -2.71
N ASP A 109 -0.32 1.46 -2.47
CA ASP A 109 1.10 1.33 -2.84
C ASP A 109 1.81 0.41 -1.84
N MET A 110 1.58 -0.88 -2.09
CA MET A 110 2.05 -2.05 -1.40
C MET A 110 2.32 -3.14 -2.45
N LEU A 111 3.23 -4.05 -2.15
CA LEU A 111 3.40 -5.26 -2.97
C LEU A 111 2.35 -6.29 -2.56
N LEU A 112 1.31 -6.45 -3.38
CA LEU A 112 0.30 -7.49 -3.16
C LEU A 112 0.85 -8.84 -3.64
N ILE A 113 0.84 -9.84 -2.76
CA ILE A 113 1.30 -11.20 -3.05
C ILE A 113 0.16 -12.18 -2.84
N TYR A 114 -0.09 -13.01 -3.85
CA TYR A 114 -1.10 -14.06 -3.85
C TYR A 114 -0.41 -15.42 -3.93
N PRO A 115 -0.11 -16.05 -2.78
CA PRO A 115 0.76 -17.23 -2.72
C PRO A 115 0.16 -18.50 -3.33
N LYS A 116 -1.13 -18.52 -3.66
CA LYS A 116 -1.85 -19.69 -4.18
C LYS A 116 -2.23 -19.49 -5.66
N ARG A 117 -1.22 -19.38 -6.52
CA ARG A 117 -1.36 -19.10 -7.98
C ARG A 117 -0.43 -19.96 -8.83
N ASP A 118 -0.34 -21.25 -8.52
CA ASP A 118 0.59 -22.19 -9.17
C ASP A 118 0.55 -22.15 -10.71
N GLY A 119 1.74 -22.05 -11.31
CA GLY A 119 1.94 -21.99 -12.76
C GLY A 119 1.62 -20.62 -13.41
N GLN A 120 1.26 -19.60 -12.64
CA GLN A 120 0.97 -18.27 -13.16
C GLN A 120 2.20 -17.36 -13.23
N PRO A 121 2.20 -16.30 -14.06
CA PRO A 121 3.32 -15.37 -14.14
C PRO A 121 3.62 -14.71 -12.79
N VAL A 122 4.90 -14.43 -12.58
CA VAL A 122 5.44 -13.71 -11.41
C VAL A 122 6.13 -12.45 -11.92
N PHE A 123 5.49 -11.32 -11.71
CA PHE A 123 6.03 -9.97 -11.87
C PHE A 123 5.11 -8.99 -11.14
N TRP A 124 5.55 -7.74 -10.97
CA TRP A 124 4.89 -6.78 -10.09
C TRP A 124 3.37 -6.61 -10.30
N LEU A 125 2.90 -6.40 -11.54
CA LEU A 125 1.47 -6.27 -11.85
C LEU A 125 0.80 -7.57 -12.32
N SER A 126 1.46 -8.72 -12.18
CA SER A 126 0.89 -10.01 -12.63
C SER A 126 -0.43 -10.35 -11.95
N TRP A 127 -0.64 -9.89 -10.71
CA TRP A 127 -1.86 -10.13 -9.96
C TRP A 127 -3.12 -9.54 -10.62
N VAL A 128 -2.98 -8.46 -11.41
CA VAL A 128 -4.06 -7.86 -12.19
C VAL A 128 -4.61 -8.87 -13.21
N PHE A 129 -3.77 -9.80 -13.66
CA PHE A 129 -4.10 -10.87 -14.59
C PHE A 129 -4.29 -12.23 -13.91
N GLY A 130 -4.42 -12.26 -12.58
CA GLY A 130 -4.55 -13.49 -11.82
C GLY A 130 -3.25 -14.24 -11.52
N GLY A 131 -2.09 -13.58 -11.69
CA GLY A 131 -0.78 -14.07 -11.28
C GLY A 131 -0.48 -13.88 -9.79
N TYR A 132 0.77 -14.18 -9.40
CA TYR A 132 1.21 -14.11 -8.00
C TYR A 132 1.32 -12.68 -7.45
N GLY A 133 1.51 -11.68 -8.30
CA GLY A 133 1.89 -10.32 -7.87
C GLY A 133 3.32 -10.28 -7.32
N GLY A 134 3.54 -9.49 -6.26
CA GLY A 134 4.84 -9.28 -5.63
C GLY A 134 5.73 -8.37 -6.45
N ARG A 135 7.02 -8.66 -6.54
CA ARG A 135 7.95 -8.16 -7.57
C ARG A 135 9.13 -9.13 -7.65
N THR A 136 9.61 -9.43 -8.84
CA THR A 136 10.90 -10.11 -8.99
C THR A 136 12.03 -9.11 -8.79
N LEU A 137 13.25 -9.58 -8.55
CA LEU A 137 14.42 -8.69 -8.47
C LEU A 137 14.67 -8.00 -9.82
N SER A 138 14.45 -8.70 -10.92
CA SER A 138 14.63 -8.20 -12.29
C SER A 138 13.47 -7.34 -12.81
N ASP A 139 12.40 -7.15 -12.03
CA ASP A 139 11.29 -6.32 -12.48
C ASP A 139 11.73 -4.86 -12.51
N ASP A 140 11.72 -4.27 -13.69
CA ASP A 140 11.77 -2.82 -13.84
C ASP A 140 10.39 -2.25 -13.53
N VAL A 141 10.19 -1.87 -12.27
CA VAL A 141 8.89 -1.38 -11.79
C VAL A 141 8.48 -0.08 -12.48
N VAL A 142 9.44 0.74 -12.89
CA VAL A 142 9.14 2.02 -13.55
C VAL A 142 8.67 1.75 -14.97
N ASP A 143 9.40 0.94 -15.73
CA ASP A 143 9.01 0.56 -17.10
C ASP A 143 7.70 -0.24 -17.12
N ILE A 144 7.49 -1.16 -16.17
CA ILE A 144 6.23 -1.90 -16.02
C ILE A 144 5.06 -0.93 -15.76
N GLY A 145 5.23 0.03 -14.85
CA GLY A 145 4.18 0.99 -14.52
C GLY A 145 3.91 1.98 -15.65
N LEU A 146 4.94 2.49 -16.31
CA LEU A 146 4.82 3.34 -17.50
C LEU A 146 4.19 2.57 -18.67
N GLY A 147 4.52 1.30 -18.85
CA GLY A 147 3.89 0.40 -19.80
C GLY A 147 2.40 0.15 -19.51
N ALA A 148 1.99 0.17 -18.25
CA ALA A 148 0.57 0.13 -17.87
C ALA A 148 -0.14 1.45 -18.17
N ILE A 149 0.48 2.60 -17.88
CA ILE A 149 -0.15 3.92 -18.03
C ILE A 149 -0.19 4.37 -19.50
N PHE A 150 0.95 4.35 -20.18
CA PHE A 150 1.14 4.88 -21.54
C PHE A 150 1.11 3.79 -22.61
N GLY A 151 1.31 2.53 -22.23
CA GLY A 151 1.43 1.42 -23.15
C GLY A 151 0.20 0.50 -23.21
N THR A 152 0.45 -0.73 -23.62
CA THR A 152 -0.54 -1.78 -23.83
C THR A 152 -0.46 -2.88 -22.78
N LEU A 153 0.31 -2.70 -21.69
CA LEU A 153 0.61 -3.79 -20.75
C LEU A 153 -0.67 -4.41 -20.17
N LEU A 154 -1.70 -3.60 -19.90
CA LEU A 154 -3.01 -4.07 -19.41
C LEU A 154 -4.03 -4.35 -20.54
N GLY A 155 -3.58 -4.52 -21.78
CA GLY A 155 -4.39 -4.98 -22.91
C GLY A 155 -5.20 -3.90 -23.65
N ASN A 156 -5.34 -2.69 -23.11
CA ASN A 156 -6.00 -1.58 -23.81
C ASN A 156 -5.01 -0.85 -24.73
N THR A 157 -5.34 -0.81 -26.04
CA THR A 157 -4.52 -0.23 -27.10
C THR A 157 -4.93 1.18 -27.52
N ASN A 158 -6.00 1.74 -26.93
CA ASN A 158 -6.50 3.08 -27.28
C ASN A 158 -5.68 4.18 -26.58
N ASN A 159 -5.34 5.26 -27.29
CA ASN A 159 -4.58 6.40 -26.76
C ASN A 159 -3.28 5.96 -26.05
N VAL A 160 -2.52 5.08 -26.70
CA VAL A 160 -1.18 4.71 -26.24
C VAL A 160 -0.15 5.73 -26.70
N THR A 161 0.88 5.94 -25.89
CA THR A 161 2.06 6.75 -26.21
C THR A 161 3.32 5.90 -26.04
N PRO A 162 3.71 5.11 -27.06
CA PRO A 162 4.82 4.15 -26.93
C PRO A 162 6.16 4.77 -26.52
N GLY A 163 6.39 6.06 -26.83
CA GLY A 163 7.61 6.76 -26.42
C GLY A 163 7.71 7.08 -24.93
N LEU A 164 6.66 6.84 -24.13
CA LEU A 164 6.60 7.12 -22.70
C LEU A 164 6.44 5.86 -21.84
N THR A 165 6.77 4.68 -22.38
CA THR A 165 6.67 3.40 -21.65
C THR A 165 7.97 3.01 -20.93
N THR A 166 8.98 3.86 -20.93
CA THR A 166 10.28 3.59 -20.29
C THR A 166 10.87 4.85 -19.65
N ASP A 167 11.63 4.69 -18.58
CA ASP A 167 12.46 5.76 -18.00
C ASP A 167 13.85 5.88 -18.65
N ASN A 168 14.17 4.99 -19.59
CA ASN A 168 15.45 4.86 -20.29
C ASN A 168 16.64 4.48 -19.38
N VAL A 169 16.39 3.76 -18.28
CA VAL A 169 17.41 3.19 -17.41
C VAL A 169 17.44 1.66 -17.59
N PRO A 170 18.24 1.13 -18.54
CA PRO A 170 18.10 -0.25 -19.00
C PRO A 170 18.65 -1.30 -18.02
N SER A 171 19.33 -0.89 -16.95
CA SER A 171 19.98 -1.81 -16.01
C SER A 171 20.36 -1.15 -14.70
N ASN A 172 20.42 -1.95 -13.64
CA ASN A 172 20.96 -1.55 -12.35
C ASN A 172 22.47 -1.24 -12.42
N ASP A 173 22.92 -0.29 -11.61
CA ASP A 173 24.34 0.03 -11.41
C ASP A 173 25.17 -1.17 -10.93
N LYS A 174 24.53 -2.09 -10.21
CA LYS A 174 25.10 -3.34 -9.70
C LYS A 174 24.21 -4.51 -10.06
N ALA A 175 24.80 -5.55 -10.64
CA ALA A 175 24.10 -6.80 -10.90
C ALA A 175 23.68 -7.49 -9.59
N PHE A 176 22.56 -8.21 -9.63
CA PHE A 176 22.13 -9.04 -8.50
C PHE A 176 23.07 -10.21 -8.28
N GLY A 177 23.30 -10.56 -7.01
CA GLY A 177 24.02 -11.77 -6.64
C GLY A 177 23.22 -13.03 -6.95
N THR A 178 23.91 -14.17 -7.02
CA THR A 178 23.29 -15.50 -7.16
C THR A 178 23.07 -16.19 -5.81
N THR A 179 23.56 -15.59 -4.71
CA THR A 179 23.42 -16.08 -3.34
C THR A 179 22.94 -14.97 -2.44
N PHE A 180 22.25 -15.33 -1.36
CA PHE A 180 21.72 -14.36 -0.40
C PHE A 180 22.86 -13.68 0.39
N PRO A 181 22.82 -12.35 0.60
CA PRO A 181 21.84 -11.39 0.10
C PRO A 181 22.02 -11.06 -1.40
N TYR A 182 20.92 -11.06 -2.15
CA TYR A 182 20.94 -10.86 -3.61
C TYR A 182 21.15 -9.41 -4.05
N LEU A 183 20.88 -8.43 -3.17
CA LEU A 183 21.06 -7.00 -3.44
C LEU A 183 22.48 -6.57 -3.08
N ALA A 184 23.03 -5.64 -3.85
CA ALA A 184 24.30 -5.00 -3.51
C ALA A 184 24.19 -4.20 -2.20
N ALA A 185 25.33 -4.01 -1.52
CA ALA A 185 25.40 -3.11 -0.37
C ALA A 185 25.06 -1.67 -0.79
N ALA A 186 24.58 -0.86 0.17
CA ALA A 186 24.40 0.56 -0.06
C ALA A 186 25.73 1.22 -0.45
N ASN A 187 25.68 2.09 -1.46
CA ASN A 187 26.83 2.88 -1.92
C ASN A 187 27.20 3.98 -0.94
#